data_AF-A0AAV3L064-F1
#
_entry.id   AF-A0AAV3L064-F1
#
_cell.length_a   1.000
_cell.length_b   1.000
_cell.length_c   1.000
_cell.angle_alpha   90.00
_cell.angle_beta   90.00
_cell.angle_gamma   90.00
#
_symmetry.space_group_name_H-M   'P 1'
#
loop_
_entity.id
_entity.type
_entity.pdbx_description
1 polymer ?
#
loop_
_entity_poly.entity_id
_entity_poly.type
_entity_poly.pdbx_seq_one_letter_code
_entity_poly.pdbx_strand_id
1 'polypeptide(L)'
;MTISSGLDEKQKEAAEAFTAFLSQPKNMEKWVLMSPGGAQPVNKQVVELDGYKENEVIKSFGELPSEIASAFDEVQVFGLVGEKNFTKMGDITSSGVIGKAVNQVTVGNEDVDQALADAQKNTK
;
A
#
# COMPACT_ATOMS: atom_id res chain seq x y z
N MET A 1 9.20 -2.89 3.34
CA MET A 1 9.97 -4.14 3.43
C MET A 1 9.62 -4.82 4.74
N THR A 2 9.46 -6.15 4.76
CA THR A 2 9.06 -6.91 5.95
C THR A 2 10.06 -8.02 6.22
N ILE A 3 10.29 -8.33 7.50
CA ILE A 3 11.16 -9.42 7.95
C ILE A 3 10.28 -10.54 8.45
N SER A 4 10.49 -11.76 7.93
CA SER A 4 9.72 -12.94 8.32
C SER A 4 9.94 -13.30 9.80
N SER A 5 8.88 -13.76 10.47
CA SER A 5 9.00 -14.37 11.78
C SER A 5 9.63 -15.77 11.70
N GLY A 6 10.29 -16.22 12.77
CA GLY A 6 10.85 -17.58 12.87
C GLY A 6 12.26 -17.77 12.30
N LEU A 7 12.93 -16.67 11.95
CA LEU A 7 14.35 -16.67 11.59
C LEU A 7 15.22 -16.97 12.82
N ASP A 8 16.36 -17.62 12.60
CA ASP A 8 17.40 -17.67 13.62
C ASP A 8 18.04 -16.28 13.83
N GLU A 9 18.79 -16.12 14.93
CA GLU A 9 19.32 -14.81 15.32
C GLU A 9 20.22 -14.19 14.24
N LYS A 10 21.09 -15.00 13.61
CA LYS A 10 22.00 -14.51 12.57
C LYS A 10 21.25 -14.10 11.31
N GLN A 11 20.25 -14.88 10.93
CA GLN A 11 19.38 -14.56 9.80
C GLN A 11 18.58 -13.28 10.06
N LYS A 12 18.07 -13.10 11.27
CA LYS A 12 17.34 -11.91 11.66
C LYS A 12 18.23 -10.67 11.62
N GLU A 13 19.42 -10.72 12.23
CA GLU A 13 20.39 -9.62 12.19
C GLU A 13 20.77 -9.24 10.76
N ALA A 14 21.03 -10.24 9.89
CA ALA A 14 21.33 -10.01 8.49
C ALA A 14 20.16 -9.39 7.73
N ALA A 15 18.93 -9.85 7.99
CA ALA A 15 17.72 -9.31 7.37
C ALA A 15 17.46 -7.85 7.79
N GLU A 16 17.68 -7.52 9.06
CA GLU A 16 17.59 -6.15 9.57
C GLU A 16 18.63 -5.24 8.91
N ALA A 17 19.89 -5.68 8.86
CA ALA A 17 20.97 -4.92 8.22
C ALA A 17 20.70 -4.68 6.72
N PHE A 18 20.24 -5.71 6.01
CA PHE A 18 19.89 -5.60 4.60
C PHE A 18 18.70 -4.66 4.37
N THR A 19 17.66 -4.77 5.19
CA THR A 19 16.48 -3.89 5.13
C THR A 19 16.85 -2.44 5.41
N ALA A 20 17.72 -2.18 6.40
CA ALA A 20 18.21 -0.85 6.70
C ALA A 20 19.05 -0.28 5.55
N PHE A 21 19.95 -1.09 4.96
CA PHE A 21 20.76 -0.71 3.81
C PHE A 21 19.89 -0.33 2.61
N LEU A 22 18.92 -1.18 2.23
CA LEU A 22 17.99 -0.90 1.13
C LEU A 22 17.14 0.34 1.38
N SER A 23 16.76 0.62 2.63
CA SER A 23 15.91 1.77 2.98
C SER A 23 16.58 3.12 2.79
N GLN A 24 17.91 3.16 2.63
CA GLN A 24 18.63 4.41 2.37
C GLN A 24 18.21 5.02 1.02
N PRO A 25 18.03 6.35 0.90
CA PRO A 25 17.41 6.97 -0.28
C PRO A 25 18.05 6.57 -1.61
N LYS A 26 19.38 6.59 -1.73
CA LYS A 26 20.08 6.22 -2.97
C LYS A 26 19.99 4.73 -3.32
N ASN A 27 19.90 3.86 -2.32
CA ASN A 27 19.76 2.42 -2.56
C ASN A 27 18.31 2.10 -2.96
N MET A 28 17.35 2.75 -2.30
CA MET A 28 15.94 2.67 -2.63
C MET A 28 15.64 3.23 -4.02
N GLU A 29 16.24 4.36 -4.42
CA GLU A 29 16.14 4.93 -5.78
C GLU A 29 16.52 3.90 -6.83
N LYS A 30 17.71 3.28 -6.68
CA LYS A 30 18.15 2.22 -7.59
C LYS A 30 17.16 1.07 -7.64
N TRP A 31 16.72 0.60 -6.47
CA TRP A 31 15.78 -0.53 -6.38
C TRP A 31 14.45 -0.23 -7.06
N VAL A 32 13.90 0.96 -6.81
CA VAL A 32 12.64 1.43 -7.40
C VAL A 32 12.74 1.53 -8.92
N LEU A 33 13.85 2.08 -9.44
CA LEU A 33 14.09 2.27 -10.87
C LEU A 33 14.44 0.96 -11.61
N MET A 34 14.69 -0.16 -10.91
CA MET A 34 14.78 -1.47 -11.56
C MET A 34 13.43 -1.98 -12.08
N SER A 35 12.32 -1.47 -11.55
CA SER A 35 10.99 -1.79 -12.08
C SER A 35 10.78 -1.09 -13.43
N PRO A 36 10.39 -1.79 -14.50
CA PRO A 36 10.22 -1.20 -15.83
C PRO A 36 9.24 -0.01 -15.90
N GLY A 37 8.24 0.01 -15.01
CA GLY A 37 7.29 1.12 -14.89
C GLY A 37 7.65 2.15 -13.83
N GLY A 38 8.81 2.02 -13.17
CA GLY A 38 9.14 2.76 -11.95
C GLY A 38 8.24 2.32 -10.80
N ALA A 39 8.78 1.57 -9.83
CA ALA A 39 8.00 1.28 -8.63
C ALA A 39 7.68 2.61 -7.91
N GLN A 40 6.57 2.69 -7.21
CA GLN A 40 6.33 3.91 -6.45
C GLN A 40 7.25 3.95 -5.21
N PRO A 41 8.04 5.01 -5.02
CA PRO A 41 8.85 5.14 -3.81
C PRO A 41 7.96 5.43 -2.61
N VAL A 42 8.00 4.54 -1.61
CA VAL A 42 7.34 4.74 -0.30
C VAL A 42 8.22 5.52 0.69
N ASN A 43 9.24 6.22 0.19
CA ASN A 43 10.12 7.08 0.96
C ASN A 43 10.15 8.47 0.28
N LYS A 44 9.65 9.49 0.99
CA LYS A 44 9.57 10.89 0.49
C LYS A 44 10.94 11.46 0.09
N GLN A 45 12.04 10.92 0.61
CA GLN A 45 13.38 11.37 0.23
C GLN A 45 13.81 10.90 -1.16
N VAL A 46 13.20 9.83 -1.70
CA VAL A 46 13.55 9.28 -3.02
C VAL A 46 13.00 10.14 -4.14
N VAL A 47 11.77 10.66 -3.99
CA VAL A 47 11.15 11.53 -5.01
C VAL A 47 11.91 12.84 -5.19
N GLU A 48 12.73 13.23 -4.20
CA GLU A 48 13.55 14.43 -4.26
C GLU A 48 14.89 14.25 -4.98
N LEU A 49 15.31 13.00 -5.26
CA LEU A 49 16.61 12.71 -5.87
C LEU A 49 16.60 12.98 -7.38
N ASP A 50 17.70 13.57 -7.88
CA ASP A 50 17.86 13.88 -9.30
C ASP A 50 17.76 12.63 -10.18
N GLY A 51 18.32 11.49 -9.76
CA GLY A 51 18.26 10.25 -10.57
C GLY A 51 16.83 9.74 -10.75
N TYR A 52 15.97 9.93 -9.75
CA TYR A 52 14.55 9.64 -9.83
C TYR A 52 13.80 10.64 -10.71
N LYS A 53 13.95 11.95 -10.46
CA LYS A 53 13.29 13.02 -11.23
C LYS A 53 13.66 13.03 -12.71
N GLU A 54 14.93 12.71 -13.00
CA GLU A 54 15.46 12.75 -14.35
C GLU A 54 15.18 11.48 -15.16
N ASN A 55 14.68 10.42 -14.53
CA ASN A 55 14.35 9.17 -15.21
C ASN A 55 13.22 9.36 -16.23
N GLU A 56 13.43 8.92 -17.47
CA GLU A 56 12.48 9.11 -18.58
C GLU A 56 11.09 8.51 -18.32
N VAL A 57 11.05 7.34 -17.68
CA VAL A 57 9.80 6.68 -17.31
C VAL A 57 9.08 7.49 -16.24
N ILE A 58 9.79 7.95 -15.21
CA ILE A 58 9.21 8.78 -14.15
C ILE A 58 8.67 10.10 -14.70
N LYS A 59 9.41 10.77 -15.59
CA LYS A 59 8.93 12.00 -16.25
C LYS A 59 7.62 11.81 -17.01
N SER A 60 7.42 10.63 -17.61
CA SER A 60 6.20 10.34 -18.37
C SER A 60 4.93 10.33 -17.49
N PHE A 61 5.08 10.16 -16.17
CA PHE A 61 3.98 10.21 -15.21
C PHE A 61 3.66 11.64 -14.72
N GLY A 62 4.46 12.64 -15.08
CA GLY A 62 4.26 14.04 -14.64
C GLY A 62 4.27 14.14 -13.12
N GLU A 63 3.23 14.76 -12.56
CA GLU A 63 3.10 15.02 -11.11
C GLU A 63 2.59 13.82 -10.30
N LEU A 64 2.13 12.75 -10.96
CA LEU A 64 1.50 11.60 -10.30
C LEU A 64 2.35 11.01 -9.15
N PRO A 65 3.69 10.82 -9.28
CA PRO A 65 4.49 10.30 -8.17
C PRO A 65 4.45 11.19 -6.92
N SER A 66 4.48 12.51 -7.11
CA SER A 66 4.41 13.52 -6.04
C SER A 66 3.02 13.55 -5.40
N GLU A 67 1.96 13.46 -6.20
CA GLU A 67 0.58 13.39 -5.73
C GLU A 67 0.35 12.17 -4.84
N ILE A 68 0.78 10.98 -5.28
CA ILE A 68 0.58 9.76 -4.48
C ILE A 68 1.47 9.78 -3.22
N ALA A 69 2.70 10.32 -3.30
CA ALA A 69 3.55 10.48 -2.12
C ALA A 69 2.92 11.42 -1.06
N SER A 70 2.23 12.47 -1.51
CA SER A 70 1.50 13.40 -0.65
C SER A 70 0.24 12.77 -0.07
N ALA A 71 -0.50 12.00 -0.88
CA ALA A 71 -1.70 11.28 -0.44
C ALA A 71 -1.42 10.26 0.67
N PHE A 72 -0.19 9.75 0.78
CA PHE A 72 0.19 8.76 1.79
C PHE A 72 -0.08 9.23 3.23
N ASP A 73 -0.03 10.53 3.49
CA ASP A 73 -0.35 11.10 4.82
C ASP A 73 -1.85 11.01 5.15
N GLU A 74 -2.70 10.86 4.13
CA GLU A 74 -4.16 10.78 4.24
C GLU A 74 -4.71 9.36 4.02
N VAL A 75 -3.86 8.41 3.56
CA VAL A 75 -4.28 7.04 3.29
C VAL A 75 -4.77 6.36 4.56
N GLN A 76 -6.03 5.95 4.54
CA GLN A 76 -6.62 5.10 5.58
C GLN A 76 -6.64 3.65 5.11
N VAL A 77 -6.10 2.76 5.94
CA VAL A 77 -6.13 1.33 5.67
C VAL A 77 -7.39 0.73 6.29
N PHE A 78 -8.21 0.06 5.49
CA PHE A 78 -9.39 -0.63 6.00
C PHE A 78 -8.98 -1.70 7.03
N GLY A 79 -9.53 -1.60 8.24
CA GLY A 79 -9.15 -2.44 9.38
C GLY A 79 -8.08 -1.84 10.31
N LEU A 80 -7.53 -0.67 9.98
CA LEU A 80 -6.66 0.10 10.88
C LEU A 80 -7.43 1.33 11.39
N VAL A 81 -7.62 1.43 12.70
CA VAL A 81 -8.22 2.62 13.34
C VAL A 81 -7.22 3.18 14.35
N GLY A 82 -6.66 4.35 14.05
CA GLY A 82 -5.48 4.86 14.75
C GLY A 82 -4.32 3.88 14.57
N GLU A 83 -3.73 3.42 15.67
CA GLU A 83 -2.64 2.44 15.66
C GLU A 83 -3.14 0.98 15.79
N LYS A 84 -4.46 0.77 15.94
CA LYS A 84 -5.03 -0.56 16.19
C LYS A 84 -5.40 -1.25 14.88
N ASN A 85 -4.73 -2.37 14.62
CA ASN A 85 -5.05 -3.27 13.53
C ASN A 85 -6.14 -4.29 13.97
N PHE A 86 -7.25 -4.35 13.24
CA PHE A 86 -8.36 -5.27 13.46
C PHE A 86 -8.26 -6.43 12.48
N THR A 87 -7.80 -7.59 12.98
CA THR A 87 -7.60 -8.81 12.18
C THR A 87 -8.85 -9.28 11.45
N LYS A 88 -10.05 -8.97 11.96
CA LYS A 88 -11.34 -9.24 11.32
C LYS A 88 -11.47 -8.65 9.91
N MET A 89 -10.64 -7.66 9.55
CA MET A 89 -10.55 -7.14 8.18
C MET A 89 -10.24 -8.25 7.15
N GLY A 90 -9.48 -9.27 7.53
CA GLY A 90 -9.15 -10.40 6.65
C GLY A 90 -10.39 -11.24 6.32
N ASP A 91 -11.19 -11.55 7.32
CA ASP A 91 -12.46 -12.28 7.16
C ASP A 91 -13.45 -11.48 6.30
N ILE A 92 -13.57 -10.17 6.56
CA ILE A 92 -14.43 -9.28 5.78
C ILE A 92 -13.98 -9.20 4.32
N THR A 93 -12.68 -9.01 4.08
CA THR A 93 -12.13 -8.89 2.72
C THR A 93 -12.30 -10.20 1.96
N SER A 94 -12.00 -11.34 2.58
CA SER A 94 -12.11 -12.66 1.96
C SER A 94 -13.55 -13.10 1.68
N SER A 95 -14.53 -12.60 2.44
CA SER A 95 -15.95 -12.87 2.20
C SER A 95 -16.48 -12.27 0.88
N GLY A 96 -15.76 -11.29 0.31
CA GLY A 96 -16.19 -10.54 -0.87
C GLY A 96 -17.39 -9.62 -0.64
N VAL A 97 -17.82 -9.43 0.61
CA VAL A 97 -19.03 -8.68 0.96
C VAL A 97 -18.98 -7.21 0.53
N ILE A 98 -17.80 -6.58 0.64
CA ILE A 98 -17.60 -5.18 0.20
C ILE A 98 -17.78 -5.07 -1.32
N GLY A 99 -17.15 -5.97 -2.09
CA GLY A 99 -17.26 -5.97 -3.55
C GLY A 99 -18.69 -6.22 -4.03
N LYS A 100 -19.44 -7.09 -3.34
CA LYS A 100 -20.87 -7.31 -3.61
C LYS A 100 -21.70 -6.06 -3.35
N ALA A 101 -21.52 -5.41 -2.20
CA ALA A 101 -22.25 -4.19 -1.86
C ALA A 101 -22.01 -3.07 -2.88
N VAL A 102 -20.75 -2.88 -3.30
CA VAL A 102 -20.41 -1.92 -4.37
C VAL A 102 -21.14 -2.27 -5.67
N ASN A 103 -21.11 -3.54 -6.09
CA ASN A 103 -21.79 -3.96 -7.31
C ASN A 103 -23.31 -3.77 -7.25
N GLN A 104 -23.93 -4.08 -6.11
CA GLN A 104 -25.37 -3.89 -5.87
C GLN A 104 -25.78 -2.42 -6.04
N VAL A 105 -25.00 -1.50 -5.49
CA VAL A 105 -25.27 -0.06 -5.64
C VAL A 105 -25.00 0.41 -7.07
N THR A 106 -23.82 0.11 -7.62
CA THR A 106 -23.38 0.74 -8.88
C THR A 106 -23.99 0.10 -10.14
N VAL A 107 -24.30 -1.19 -10.10
CA VAL A 107 -24.85 -1.95 -11.23
C VAL A 107 -26.29 -2.36 -10.97
N GLY A 108 -26.58 -2.80 -9.74
CA GLY A 108 -27.94 -3.19 -9.33
C GLY A 108 -28.88 -2.01 -9.08
N ASN A 109 -28.37 -0.78 -8.95
CA ASN A 109 -29.12 0.41 -8.54
C ASN A 109 -29.87 0.21 -7.21
N GLU A 110 -29.32 -0.61 -6.30
CA GLU A 110 -29.84 -0.76 -4.96
C GLU A 110 -29.55 0.49 -4.11
N ASP A 111 -30.40 0.73 -3.12
CA ASP A 111 -30.19 1.78 -2.14
C ASP A 111 -28.91 1.53 -1.32
N VAL A 112 -28.15 2.61 -1.07
CA VAL A 112 -26.85 2.52 -0.40
C VAL A 112 -27.00 2.02 1.04
N ASP A 113 -27.97 2.54 1.78
CA ASP A 113 -28.16 2.17 3.19
C ASP A 113 -28.60 0.72 3.31
N GLN A 114 -29.46 0.26 2.38
CA GLN A 114 -29.87 -1.13 2.31
C GLN A 114 -28.70 -2.07 1.99
N ALA A 115 -27.90 -1.77 0.96
CA ALA A 115 -26.75 -2.59 0.57
C ALA A 115 -25.71 -2.68 1.70
N LEU A 116 -25.49 -1.58 2.43
CA LEU A 116 -24.60 -1.56 3.61
C LEU A 116 -25.16 -2.37 4.78
N ALA A 117 -26.46 -2.26 5.08
CA ALA A 117 -27.08 -3.03 6.15
C ALA A 117 -27.01 -4.54 5.88
N ASP A 118 -27.19 -4.95 4.62
CA ASP A 118 -27.10 -6.34 4.21
C ASP A 118 -25.64 -6.83 4.18
N ALA A 119 -24.70 -5.99 3.76
CA ALA A 119 -23.28 -6.28 3.90
C ALA A 119 -22.90 -6.51 5.38
N GLN A 120 -23.32 -5.62 6.28
CA GLN A 120 -23.01 -5.73 7.71
C GLN A 120 -23.51 -7.04 8.32
N LYS A 121 -24.72 -7.50 7.96
CA LYS A 121 -25.26 -8.80 8.43
C LYS A 121 -24.38 -9.98 8.01
N ASN A 122 -23.67 -9.86 6.90
CA ASN A 122 -22.83 -10.88 6.30
C ASN A 122 -21.33 -10.75 6.67
N THR A 123 -20.98 -9.88 7.63
CA THR A 123 -19.61 -9.70 8.17
C THR A 123 -19.39 -10.41 9.53
N LYS A 124 -20.20 -11.42 9.87
CA LYS A 124 -20.13 -12.10 11.17
C LYS A 124 -18.80 -12.78 11.42
#